data_AF-A0A0J1IJU0-F1
#
_entry.id   AF-A0A0J1IJU0-F1
#
_cell.length_a   1.000
_cell.length_b   1.000
_cell.length_c   1.000
_cell.angle_alpha   90.00
_cell.angle_beta   90.00
_cell.angle_gamma   90.00
#
_symmetry.space_group_name_H-M   'P 1'
#
loop_
_entity.id
_entity.type
_entity.pdbx_description
1 polymer ?
#
loop_
_entity_poly.entity_id
_entity_poly.type
_entity_poly.pdbx_seq_one_letter_code
_entity_poly.pdbx_strand_id
1 'polypeptide(L)'
;MPFLTITAAANSGKEQVKIEDVTVSGTKGNYLVKGKAITTGTIFYSVEDGHNEFIANQKLQVSNKQFLLKIHLEEKDLPTNGTIILFFSEEGKEPYSVVLETFS
;
A
#
# COMPACT_ATOMS: atom_id res chain seq x y z
N MET A 1 -7.80 -21.71 11.09
CA MET A 1 -8.32 -20.34 10.89
C MET A 1 -7.95 -19.95 9.46
N PRO A 2 -8.90 -19.80 8.53
CA PRO A 2 -8.57 -19.38 7.18
C PRO A 2 -8.44 -17.85 7.12
N PHE A 3 -7.29 -17.36 6.70
CA PHE A 3 -7.12 -15.96 6.31
C PHE A 3 -7.76 -15.76 4.93
N LEU A 4 -8.71 -14.84 4.85
CA LEU A 4 -9.31 -14.40 3.59
C LEU A 4 -8.32 -13.47 2.89
N THR A 5 -7.59 -13.99 1.89
CA THR A 5 -6.83 -13.16 0.96
C THR A 5 -7.82 -12.57 -0.04
N ILE A 6 -8.21 -11.31 0.13
CA ILE A 6 -9.03 -10.58 -0.85
C ILE A 6 -8.07 -10.05 -1.91
N THR A 7 -7.85 -10.82 -2.97
CA THR A 7 -7.19 -10.33 -4.19
C THR A 7 -8.24 -9.65 -5.06
N ALA A 8 -8.28 -8.32 -5.05
CA ALA A 8 -9.08 -7.56 -6.01
C ALA A 8 -8.41 -7.65 -7.39
N ALA A 9 -8.89 -8.56 -8.25
CA ALA A 9 -8.47 -8.64 -9.64
C ALA A 9 -9.32 -7.66 -10.48
N ALA A 10 -8.79 -6.46 -10.71
CA ALA A 10 -9.29 -5.57 -11.75
C ALA A 10 -8.71 -6.04 -13.09
N ASN A 11 -9.60 -6.43 -14.01
CA ASN A 11 -9.26 -6.95 -15.33
C ASN A 11 -9.03 -5.78 -16.29
N SER A 12 -7.77 -5.45 -16.51
CA SER A 12 -7.30 -4.49 -17.51
C SER A 12 -6.06 -5.11 -18.13
N GLY A 13 -5.91 -5.06 -19.45
CA GLY A 13 -4.82 -5.72 -20.19
C GLY A 13 -3.41 -5.20 -19.88
N LYS A 14 -3.22 -4.47 -18.79
CA LYS A 14 -1.95 -3.93 -18.30
C LYS A 14 -1.45 -4.79 -17.13
N GLU A 15 -0.15 -5.03 -17.10
CA GLU A 15 0.48 -5.77 -16.01
C GLU A 15 0.36 -4.98 -14.70
N GLN A 16 -0.12 -5.59 -13.62
CA GLN A 16 -0.14 -4.96 -12.29
C GLN A 16 1.27 -4.92 -11.69
N VAL A 17 1.54 -3.95 -10.81
CA VAL A 17 2.77 -3.97 -9.98
C VAL A 17 2.83 -5.30 -9.21
N LYS A 18 3.95 -6.02 -9.37
CA LYS A 18 4.15 -7.32 -8.73
C LYS A 18 4.71 -7.16 -7.32
N ILE A 19 3.80 -7.15 -6.35
CA ILE A 19 4.09 -7.17 -4.93
C ILE A 19 3.59 -8.49 -4.33
N GLU A 20 4.41 -9.12 -3.50
CA GLU A 20 4.13 -10.41 -2.85
C GLU A 20 4.38 -10.36 -1.34
N ASP A 21 3.82 -11.33 -0.61
CA ASP A 21 4.03 -11.52 0.84
C ASP A 21 3.82 -10.24 1.68
N VAL A 22 2.83 -9.41 1.32
CA VAL A 22 2.57 -8.17 2.03
C VAL A 22 1.96 -8.45 3.40
N THR A 23 2.56 -7.86 4.43
CA THR A 23 2.03 -7.84 5.78
C THR A 23 1.95 -6.41 6.27
N VAL A 24 0.81 -6.07 6.87
CA VAL A 24 0.57 -4.78 7.49
C VAL A 24 0.40 -5.01 8.99
N SER A 25 1.01 -4.15 9.80
CA SER A 25 0.87 -4.16 11.25
C SER A 25 0.90 -2.74 11.79
N GLY A 26 0.26 -2.52 12.93
CA GLY A 26 0.10 -1.19 13.53
C GLY A 26 -1.31 -0.63 13.32
N THR A 27 -1.61 0.46 14.02
CA THR A 27 -2.95 1.09 14.13
C THR A 27 -2.77 2.57 14.46
N LYS A 28 -3.84 3.36 14.32
CA LYS A 28 -3.85 4.79 14.72
C LYS A 28 -2.73 5.58 14.05
N GLY A 29 -2.68 5.51 12.72
CA GLY A 29 -1.73 6.27 11.91
C GLY A 29 -0.29 5.76 11.94
N ASN A 30 0.01 4.72 12.71
CA ASN A 30 1.35 4.12 12.77
C ASN A 30 1.33 2.75 12.10
N TYR A 31 1.81 2.67 10.86
CA TYR A 31 1.79 1.43 10.09
C TYR A 31 3.20 0.95 9.71
N LEU A 32 3.41 -0.35 9.84
CA LEU A 32 4.58 -1.06 9.38
C LEU A 32 4.16 -2.04 8.29
N VAL A 33 4.54 -1.73 7.05
CA VAL A 33 4.25 -2.55 5.88
C VAL A 33 5.53 -3.24 5.43
N LYS A 34 5.47 -4.55 5.27
CA LYS A 34 6.56 -5.38 4.79
C LYS A 34 6.08 -6.19 3.60
N GLY A 35 6.95 -6.44 2.65
CA GLY A 35 6.64 -7.32 1.54
C GLY A 35 7.82 -7.52 0.61
N LYS A 36 7.53 -8.16 -0.52
CA LYS A 36 8.49 -8.38 -1.60
C LYS A 36 8.04 -7.66 -2.85
N ALA A 37 8.97 -6.97 -3.49
CA ALA A 37 8.78 -6.34 -4.79
C ALA A 37 9.45 -7.19 -5.86
N ILE A 38 8.65 -7.83 -6.72
CA ILE A 38 9.12 -8.69 -7.81
C ILE A 38 9.08 -7.89 -9.11
N THR A 39 9.84 -6.81 -9.16
CA THR A 39 9.98 -5.97 -10.35
C THR A 39 11.41 -5.48 -10.53
N THR A 40 11.77 -5.15 -11.76
CA THR A 40 13.03 -4.50 -12.11
C THR A 40 12.89 -2.98 -12.21
N GLY A 41 11.66 -2.46 -12.22
CA GLY A 41 11.37 -1.03 -12.30
C GLY A 41 11.46 -0.31 -10.94
N THR A 42 11.30 1.01 -10.99
CA THR A 42 11.18 1.82 -9.76
C THR A 42 9.73 1.80 -9.30
N ILE A 43 9.50 1.31 -8.08
CA ILE A 43 8.19 1.38 -7.43
C ILE A 43 8.09 2.68 -6.66
N PHE A 44 6.94 3.32 -6.77
CA PHE A 44 6.51 4.41 -5.92
C PHE A 44 5.36 3.97 -5.04
N TYR A 45 5.12 4.72 -3.97
CA TYR A 45 3.99 4.50 -3.09
C TYR A 45 3.28 5.79 -2.72
N SER A 46 1.97 5.72 -2.54
CA SER A 46 1.14 6.80 -2.02
C SER A 46 0.16 6.27 -0.97
N VAL A 47 -0.26 7.14 -0.05
CA VAL A 47 -1.21 6.79 1.01
C VAL A 47 -2.35 7.80 0.98
N GLU A 48 -3.58 7.30 0.87
CA GLU A 48 -4.79 8.13 0.80
C GLU A 48 -5.98 7.45 1.51
N ASP A 49 -7.00 8.24 1.87
CA ASP A 49 -8.28 7.73 2.41
C ASP A 49 -9.45 7.87 1.41
N GLY A 50 -9.16 8.25 0.15
CA GLY A 50 -10.14 8.54 -0.89
C GLY A 50 -10.61 10.01 -0.93
N HIS A 51 -10.35 10.79 0.11
CA HIS A 51 -10.62 12.23 0.17
C HIS A 51 -9.34 13.06 0.21
N ASN A 52 -8.35 12.58 0.95
CA ASN A 52 -7.07 13.20 1.23
C ASN A 52 -5.93 12.25 0.84
N GLU A 53 -4.91 12.80 0.19
CA GLU A 53 -3.63 12.14 0.00
C GLU A 53 -2.70 12.56 1.14
N PHE A 54 -2.29 11.61 1.98
CA PHE A 54 -1.38 11.86 3.10
C PHE A 54 0.08 11.80 2.70
N ILE A 55 0.42 10.88 1.80
CA ILE A 55 1.76 10.72 1.26
C ILE A 55 1.65 10.65 -0.25
N ALA A 56 2.22 11.64 -0.93
CA ALA A 56 2.24 11.71 -2.38
C ALA A 56 3.49 11.04 -2.96
N ASN A 57 3.25 10.00 -3.76
CA ASN A 57 4.17 9.44 -4.76
C ASN A 57 5.66 9.39 -4.35
N GLN A 58 5.96 8.69 -3.27
CA GLN A 58 7.31 8.53 -2.74
C GLN A 58 7.99 7.30 -3.32
N LYS A 59 9.30 7.39 -3.59
CA LYS A 59 10.07 6.24 -4.10
C LYS A 59 10.22 5.17 -3.02
N LEU A 60 9.81 3.94 -3.31
CA LEU A 60 9.95 2.81 -2.41
C LEU A 60 11.42 2.33 -2.39
N GLN A 61 11.99 2.22 -1.19
CA GLN A 61 13.32 1.64 -1.01
C GLN A 61 13.20 0.12 -0.92
N VAL A 62 13.75 -0.57 -1.92
CA VAL A 62 13.75 -2.04 -2.02
C VAL A 62 15.18 -2.54 -1.91
N SER A 63 15.42 -3.51 -1.03
CA SER A 63 16.71 -4.18 -0.85
C SER A 63 16.52 -5.68 -0.96
N ASN A 64 17.28 -6.34 -1.83
CA ASN A 64 17.16 -7.79 -2.10
C ASN A 64 15.71 -8.25 -2.34
N LYS A 65 14.97 -7.49 -3.16
CA LYS A 65 13.53 -7.70 -3.46
C LYS A 65 12.60 -7.53 -2.27
N GLN A 66 13.08 -7.15 -1.09
CA GLN A 66 12.27 -6.93 0.11
C GLN A 66 12.16 -5.43 0.38
N PHE A 67 11.04 -5.01 0.96
CA PHE A 67 10.87 -3.64 1.43
C PHE A 67 10.30 -3.62 2.86
N LEU A 68 10.66 -2.55 3.57
CA LEU A 68 10.14 -2.21 4.88
C LEU A 68 9.72 -0.75 4.83
N LEU A 69 8.41 -0.51 4.87
CA LEU A 69 7.84 0.82 4.84
C LEU A 69 7.23 1.15 6.21
N LYS A 70 7.66 2.27 6.77
CA LYS A 70 7.12 2.85 8.00
C LYS A 70 6.30 4.07 7.61
N ILE A 71 5.02 4.05 7.91
CA ILE A 71 4.08 5.14 7.64
C ILE A 71 3.67 5.71 8.99
N HIS A 72 3.77 7.03 9.10
CA HIS A 72 3.30 7.78 10.25
C HIS A 72 2.36 8.88 9.75
N LEU A 73 1.12 8.81 10.19
CA LEU A 73 0.08 9.80 9.98
C LEU A 73 -0.34 10.35 11.34
N GLU A 74 -0.52 11.66 11.42
CA GLU A 74 -0.98 12.31 12.64
C GLU A 74 -2.42 11.88 12.96
N GLU A 75 -2.72 11.57 14.23
CA GLU A 75 -4.06 11.08 14.62
C GLU A 75 -5.18 12.07 14.25
N LYS A 76 -4.88 13.37 14.26
CA LYS A 76 -5.83 14.44 13.87
C LYS A 76 -6.22 14.41 12.40
N ASP A 77 -5.38 13.82 11.55
CA ASP A 77 -5.58 13.73 10.10
C ASP A 77 -6.23 12.39 9.71
N LEU A 78 -6.38 11.45 10.67
CA LEU A 78 -7.04 10.18 10.41
C LEU A 78 -8.53 10.39 10.16
N PRO A 79 -9.12 9.65 9.21
CA PRO A 79 -10.54 9.76 8.92
C PRO A 79 -11.36 9.24 10.09
N THR A 80 -12.41 9.97 10.46
CA THR A 80 -13.39 9.50 11.47
C THR A 80 -14.13 8.26 11.00
N ASN A 81 -14.41 8.18 9.69
CA ASN A 81 -15.00 7.05 9.01
C ASN A 81 -14.33 6.91 7.64
N GLY A 82 -13.95 5.69 7.26
CA GLY A 82 -13.30 5.47 5.97
C GLY A 82 -12.27 4.36 6.02
N THR A 83 -11.39 4.32 5.02
CA THR A 83 -10.31 3.33 4.95
C THR A 83 -9.07 3.99 4.39
N ILE A 84 -7.96 3.83 5.09
CA ILE A 84 -6.66 4.29 4.61
C ILE A 84 -6.07 3.20 3.74
N ILE A 85 -5.67 3.55 2.53
CA ILE A 85 -5.17 2.64 1.52
C ILE A 85 -3.77 3.10 1.09
N LEU A 86 -2.85 2.15 1.05
CA LEU A 86 -1.52 2.30 0.46
C LEU A 86 -1.57 1.80 -0.99
N PHE A 87 -1.13 2.62 -1.92
CA PHE A 87 -0.98 2.24 -3.32
C PHE A 87 0.51 2.10 -3.66
N PHE A 88 0.85 1.04 -4.37
CA PHE A 88 2.14 0.86 -5.02
C PHE A 88 1.97 1.06 -6.52
N SER A 89 2.76 1.93 -7.12
CA SER A 89 2.70 2.26 -8.54
C SER A 89 4.06 2.04 -9.22
N GLU A 90 4.01 1.70 -10.50
CA GLU A 90 5.18 1.57 -11.37
C GLU A 90 4.78 2.08 -12.76
N GLU A 91 5.69 2.74 -13.45
CA GLU A 91 5.42 3.29 -14.78
C GLU A 91 4.98 2.19 -15.77
N GLY A 92 3.87 2.42 -16.47
CA GLY A 92 3.31 1.48 -17.43
C GLY A 92 2.52 0.30 -16.83
N LYS A 93 2.38 0.24 -15.50
CA LYS A 93 1.67 -0.84 -14.79
C LYS A 93 0.47 -0.33 -14.00
N GLU A 94 -0.46 -1.23 -13.70
CA GLU A 94 -1.58 -0.92 -12.81
C GLU A 94 -1.14 -0.93 -11.35
N PRO A 95 -1.63 -0.02 -10.52
CA PRO A 95 -1.25 0.03 -9.12
C PRO A 95 -1.73 -1.22 -8.35
N TYR A 96 -0.94 -1.59 -7.35
CA TYR A 96 -1.31 -2.60 -6.37
C TYR A 96 -1.67 -1.89 -5.05
N SER A 97 -2.86 -2.13 -4.52
CA SER A 97 -3.36 -1.45 -3.32
C SER A 97 -3.45 -2.37 -2.11
N VAL A 98 -3.23 -1.80 -0.93
CA VAL A 98 -3.23 -2.51 0.36
C VAL A 98 -3.96 -1.65 1.39
N VAL A 99 -4.98 -2.21 2.03
CA VAL A 99 -5.68 -1.55 3.13
C VAL A 99 -4.76 -1.50 4.37
N LEU A 100 -4.56 -0.30 4.91
CA LEU A 100 -3.79 -0.09 6.13
C LEU A 100 -4.68 -0.21 7.38
N GLU A 101 -5.80 0.51 7.39
CA GLU A 101 -6.75 0.53 8.50
C GLU A 101 -8.13 0.98 8.02
N THR A 102 -9.19 0.42 8.59
CA THR A 102 -10.58 0.82 8.36
C THR A 102 -11.15 1.42 9.64
N PHE A 103 -11.82 2.56 9.50
CA PHE A 103 -12.44 3.33 10.57
C PHE A 103 -13.96 3.27 10.41
N SER A 104 -14.65 2.96 11.51
CA SER A 104 -16.10 2.73 11.58
C SER A 104 -16.68 3.19 12.92
#